data_AF-A0A1H4AI47-F1
#
_entry.id   AF-A0A1H4AI47-F1
#
_cell.length_a   1.000
_cell.length_b   1.000
_cell.length_c   1.000
_cell.angle_alpha   90.00
_cell.angle_beta   90.00
_cell.angle_gamma   90.00
#
_symmetry.space_group_name_H-M   'P 1'
#
loop_
_entity.id
_entity.type
_entity.pdbx_description
1 polymer ?
#
loop_
_entity_poly.entity_id
_entity_poly.type
_entity_poly.pdbx_seq_one_letter_code
_entity_poly.pdbx_strand_id
1 'polypeptide(L)'
;MKYLVACLLSFLILVTLIPTPFAEAKTCKKYGPSGQVIYYACPEASEKNYRPQWKTTTTRKNGKIVKKEILKDSICYNYPEGSIDYRRCRRQTEDYFEEKCKELKRRYRTTKKPYDREVKIDMESFCRVGRLF
;
A
#
# COMPACT_ATOMS: atom_id res chain seq x y z
N MET A 1 31.81 -39.50 -33.86
CA MET A 1 30.65 -39.02 -33.06
C MET A 1 31.14 -38.66 -31.66
N LYS A 2 31.49 -37.40 -31.36
CA LYS A 2 31.89 -37.00 -29.99
C LYS A 2 31.84 -35.49 -29.69
N TYR A 3 31.26 -34.66 -30.56
CA TYR A 3 31.33 -33.19 -30.42
C TYR A 3 29.97 -32.47 -30.49
N LEU A 4 28.85 -33.18 -30.33
CA LEU A 4 27.51 -32.59 -30.47
C LEU A 4 26.77 -32.36 -29.14
N VAL A 5 27.36 -32.73 -28.00
CA VAL A 5 26.71 -32.62 -26.67
C VAL A 5 27.19 -31.39 -25.88
N ALA A 6 28.32 -30.78 -26.24
CA ALA A 6 28.88 -29.67 -25.49
C ALA A 6 28.19 -28.31 -25.74
N CYS A 7 27.39 -28.18 -26.80
CA CYS A 7 26.79 -26.90 -27.20
C CYS A 7 25.41 -26.62 -26.55
N LEU A 8 24.75 -27.64 -25.99
CA LEU A 8 23.43 -27.48 -25.36
C LEU A 8 23.51 -27.19 -23.85
N LEU A 9 24.66 -27.39 -23.21
CA LEU A 9 24.86 -27.09 -21.79
C LEU A 9 25.30 -25.64 -21.53
N SER A 10 25.72 -24.91 -22.56
CA SER A 10 26.19 -23.52 -22.43
C SER A 10 25.06 -22.49 -22.44
N PHE A 11 23.87 -22.85 -22.94
CA PHE A 11 22.72 -21.95 -23.01
C PHE A 11 21.83 -21.96 -21.75
N LEU A 12 22.04 -22.92 -20.83
CA LEU A 12 21.21 -23.08 -19.63
C LEU A 12 21.71 -22.31 -18.40
N ILE A 13 22.87 -21.64 -18.49
CA ILE A 13 23.47 -20.93 -17.34
C ILE A 13 23.23 -19.41 -17.40
N LEU A 14 22.71 -18.87 -18.50
CA LEU A 14 22.58 -17.42 -18.69
C LEU A 14 21.19 -16.83 -18.37
N VAL A 15 20.35 -17.52 -17.58
CA VAL A 15 19.00 -17.03 -17.22
C VAL A 15 18.83 -16.73 -15.71
N THR A 16 19.83 -17.01 -14.87
CA THR A 16 19.67 -16.90 -13.39
C THR A 16 20.16 -15.59 -12.77
N LEU A 17 20.59 -14.59 -13.55
CA LEU A 17 21.04 -13.30 -13.04
C LEU A 17 20.12 -12.16 -13.49
N ILE A 18 18.81 -12.33 -13.29
CA ILE A 18 17.96 -11.16 -13.11
C ILE A 18 18.22 -10.72 -11.67
N PRO A 19 18.86 -9.55 -11.42
CA PRO A 19 18.81 -8.97 -10.09
C PRO A 19 17.33 -8.75 -9.79
N THR A 20 16.78 -9.55 -8.87
CA THR A 20 15.52 -9.18 -8.25
C THR A 20 15.71 -7.76 -7.71
N PRO A 21 14.80 -6.82 -7.98
CA PRO A 21 14.86 -5.54 -7.31
C PRO A 21 14.75 -5.86 -5.82
N PHE A 22 15.89 -5.80 -5.13
CA PHE A 22 15.97 -5.95 -3.70
C PHE A 22 15.01 -4.91 -3.15
N ALA A 23 13.88 -5.36 -2.60
CA ALA A 23 12.92 -4.45 -1.99
C ALA A 23 13.71 -3.66 -0.94
N GLU A 24 13.90 -2.36 -1.17
CA GLU A 24 14.57 -1.50 -0.21
C GLU A 24 13.77 -1.59 1.09
N ALA A 25 14.33 -2.27 2.09
CA ALA A 25 13.67 -2.45 3.37
C ALA A 25 13.46 -1.05 3.97
N LYS A 26 12.20 -0.62 4.06
CA LYS A 26 11.84 0.69 4.62
C LYS A 26 12.36 0.75 6.06
N THR A 27 13.25 1.70 6.32
CA THR A 27 13.82 1.91 7.65
C THR A 27 13.01 2.96 8.41
N CYS A 28 12.71 2.66 9.68
CA CYS A 28 11.98 3.54 10.58
C CYS A 28 12.93 4.10 11.64
N LYS A 29 12.68 5.33 12.11
CA LYS A 29 13.43 5.96 13.21
C LYS A 29 12.59 6.07 14.48
N LYS A 30 13.17 5.78 15.64
CA LYS A 30 12.60 6.02 16.97
C LYS A 30 13.60 6.77 17.85
N TYR A 31 13.10 7.67 18.69
CA TYR A 31 13.90 8.36 19.69
C TYR A 31 13.87 7.57 21.00
N GLY A 32 15.06 7.21 21.50
CA GLY A 32 15.24 6.60 22.80
C GLY A 32 15.10 7.62 23.94
N PRO A 33 15.01 7.16 25.20
CA PRO A 33 14.78 8.01 26.37
C PRO A 33 15.91 9.03 26.62
N SER A 34 17.11 8.78 26.09
CA SER A 34 18.28 9.66 26.11
C SER A 34 18.42 10.57 24.88
N GLY A 35 17.45 10.58 23.96
CA GLY A 35 17.52 11.33 22.70
C GLY A 35 18.26 10.60 21.56
N GLN A 36 18.75 9.39 21.78
CA GLN A 36 19.40 8.57 20.75
C GLN A 36 18.41 8.18 19.62
N VAL A 37 18.87 8.23 18.37
CA VAL A 37 18.08 7.78 17.21
C VAL A 37 18.35 6.31 16.94
N ILE A 38 17.32 5.48 17.05
CA ILE A 38 17.37 4.05 16.77
C ILE A 38 16.71 3.80 15.41
N TYR A 39 17.48 3.24 14.49
CA TYR A 39 16.98 2.75 13.22
C TYR A 39 16.58 1.28 13.37
N TYR A 40 15.40 0.93 12.87
CA TYR A 40 14.93 -0.45 12.84
C TYR A 40 14.23 -0.71 11.52
N ALA A 41 14.22 -1.97 11.08
CA ALA A 41 13.35 -2.39 10.00
C ALA A 41 11.93 -2.02 10.40
N CYS A 42 11.24 -1.20 9.60
CA CYS A 42 9.82 -0.99 9.84
C CYS A 42 9.20 -2.39 9.87
N PRO A 43 8.51 -2.80 10.94
CA PRO A 43 7.76 -4.05 10.86
C PRO A 43 6.91 -3.90 9.62
N GLU A 44 7.03 -4.86 8.69
CA GLU A 44 6.13 -4.89 7.55
C GLU A 44 4.75 -4.78 8.15
N ALA A 45 4.15 -3.64 7.84
CA ALA A 45 2.79 -3.34 8.09
C ALA A 45 2.03 -4.58 7.63
N SER A 46 1.67 -5.50 8.56
CA SER A 46 1.11 -6.77 8.13
C SER A 46 -0.09 -6.39 7.30
N GLU A 47 -0.10 -6.79 6.04
CA GLU A 47 -0.98 -6.21 5.02
C GLU A 47 -2.46 -6.30 5.44
N LYS A 48 -2.75 -7.25 6.34
CA LYS A 48 -4.01 -7.45 7.07
C LYS A 48 -4.48 -6.27 7.94
N ASN A 49 -3.59 -5.50 8.56
CA ASN A 49 -3.99 -4.42 9.49
C ASN A 49 -4.23 -3.08 8.80
N TYR A 50 -3.81 -2.94 7.53
CA TYR A 50 -3.98 -1.72 6.72
C TYR A 50 -5.06 -1.86 5.66
N ARG A 51 -5.52 -3.08 5.36
CA ARG A 51 -6.54 -3.31 4.34
C ARG A 51 -7.84 -2.63 4.81
N PRO A 52 -8.18 -1.45 4.26
CA PRO A 52 -9.35 -0.74 4.73
C PRO A 52 -10.58 -1.55 4.34
N GLN A 53 -11.52 -1.70 5.26
CA GLN A 53 -12.83 -2.21 4.88
C GLN A 53 -13.55 -1.13 4.09
N TRP A 54 -14.15 -1.54 2.98
CA TRP A 54 -14.90 -0.65 2.11
C TRP A 54 -16.39 -0.82 2.36
N LYS A 55 -17.06 0.30 2.58
CA LYS A 55 -18.52 0.39 2.56
C LYS A 55 -18.96 0.91 1.20
N THR A 56 -19.65 0.05 0.45
CA THR A 56 -20.23 0.42 -0.84
C THR A 56 -21.71 0.67 -0.67
N THR A 57 -22.20 1.79 -1.22
CA THR A 57 -23.62 2.12 -1.28
C THR A 57 -24.06 2.20 -2.74
N THR A 58 -25.02 1.37 -3.07
CA THR A 58 -25.59 1.21 -4.42
C THR A 58 -26.99 1.82 -4.42
N THR A 59 -27.29 2.74 -5.34
CA THR A 59 -28.63 3.33 -5.40
C THR A 59 -29.55 2.43 -6.23
N ARG A 60 -30.76 2.16 -5.70
CA ARG A 60 -31.80 1.35 -6.34
C ARG A 60 -32.40 2.11 -7.53
N LYS A 61 -31.77 1.99 -8.69
CA LYS A 61 -32.46 2.06 -9.98
C LYS A 61 -31.75 1.21 -11.03
N ASN A 62 -30.41 1.12 -11.01
CA ASN A 62 -29.63 0.37 -12.01
C ASN A 62 -28.47 -0.47 -11.42
N GLY A 63 -28.43 -0.74 -10.11
CA GLY A 63 -27.33 -1.50 -9.48
C GLY A 63 -25.95 -0.80 -9.52
N LYS A 64 -25.90 0.48 -9.90
CA LYS A 64 -24.67 1.25 -10.02
C LYS A 64 -24.16 1.68 -8.65
N ILE A 65 -22.87 1.47 -8.39
CA ILE A 65 -22.19 2.03 -7.21
C ILE A 65 -22.27 3.55 -7.30
N VAL A 66 -22.87 4.17 -6.29
CA VAL A 66 -23.01 5.63 -6.22
C VAL A 66 -22.05 6.21 -5.19
N LYS A 67 -21.69 5.44 -4.18
CA LYS A 67 -20.72 5.82 -3.16
C LYS A 67 -19.92 4.61 -2.73
N LYS A 68 -18.61 4.77 -2.58
CA LYS A 68 -17.72 3.79 -1.99
C LYS A 68 -16.88 4.56 -0.98
N GLU A 69 -16.75 4.04 0.24
CA GLU A 69 -16.12 4.75 1.35
C GLU A 69 -15.26 3.80 2.17
N ILE A 70 -14.12 4.29 2.63
CA ILE A 70 -13.27 3.54 3.57
C ILE A 70 -13.83 3.74 4.98
N LEU A 71 -14.02 2.63 5.69
CA LEU A 71 -14.42 2.62 7.10
C LEU A 71 -13.20 2.93 7.97
N LYS A 72 -13.19 4.13 8.58
CA LYS A 72 -12.08 4.53 9.46
C LYS A 72 -11.92 3.57 10.63
N ASP A 73 -13.03 3.13 11.23
CA ASP A 73 -13.01 2.32 12.44
C ASP A 73 -12.52 0.89 12.20
N SER A 74 -12.42 0.45 10.93
CA SER A 74 -11.80 -0.82 10.59
C SER A 74 -10.26 -0.76 10.58
N ILE A 75 -9.67 0.41 10.83
CA ILE A 75 -8.22 0.65 10.77
C ILE A 75 -7.67 0.64 12.19
N CYS A 76 -6.55 -0.05 12.40
CA CYS A 76 -5.90 -0.18 13.72
C CYS A 76 -6.78 -0.76 14.83
N TYR A 77 -7.93 -1.37 14.50
CA TYR A 77 -8.91 -1.88 15.46
C TYR A 77 -8.38 -2.99 16.37
N ASN A 78 -7.32 -3.69 15.94
CA ASN A 78 -6.66 -4.76 16.70
C ASN A 78 -5.76 -4.24 17.82
N TYR A 79 -5.50 -2.93 17.89
CA TYR A 79 -4.60 -2.35 18.87
C TYR A 79 -5.39 -1.56 19.92
N PRO A 80 -5.11 -1.75 21.23
CA PRO A 80 -5.71 -0.94 22.28
C PRO A 80 -5.43 0.54 22.07
N GLU A 81 -6.45 1.38 22.23
CA GLU A 81 -6.30 2.82 22.08
C GLU A 81 -5.21 3.36 23.02
N GLY A 82 -4.37 4.26 22.51
CA GLY A 82 -3.25 4.83 23.28
C GLY A 82 -2.01 3.94 23.43
N SER A 83 -2.06 2.66 23.04
CA SER A 83 -0.88 1.78 23.03
C SER A 83 0.21 2.28 22.07
N ILE A 84 1.46 1.85 22.29
CA ILE A 84 2.58 2.16 21.38
C ILE A 84 2.27 1.64 19.97
N ASP A 85 1.66 0.46 19.86
CA ASP A 85 1.32 -0.15 18.59
C ASP A 85 0.17 0.57 17.89
N TYR A 86 -0.85 1.03 18.63
CA TYR A 86 -1.91 1.88 18.09
C TYR A 86 -1.35 3.18 17.51
N ARG A 87 -0.46 3.86 18.25
CA ARG A 87 0.20 5.10 17.77
C ARG A 87 1.04 4.85 16.53
N ARG A 88 1.77 3.72 16.49
CA ARG A 88 2.59 3.33 15.33
C ARG A 88 1.69 3.05 14.13
N CYS A 89 0.65 2.26 14.32
CA CYS A 89 -0.33 1.94 13.30
C CYS A 89 -0.95 3.21 12.72
N ARG A 90 -1.38 4.16 13.56
CA ARG A 90 -1.92 5.45 13.11
C ARG A 90 -0.96 6.23 12.20
N ARG A 91 0.31 6.39 12.59
CA ARG A 91 1.31 7.09 11.77
C ARG A 91 1.55 6.40 10.44
N GLN A 92 1.79 5.08 10.47
CA GLN A 92 1.97 4.29 9.26
C GLN A 92 0.74 4.35 8.35
N THR A 93 -0.45 4.44 8.95
CA THR A 93 -1.70 4.56 8.21
C THR A 93 -1.84 5.93 7.57
N GLU A 94 -1.55 7.01 8.30
CA GLU A 94 -1.54 8.38 7.79
C GLU A 94 -0.66 8.48 6.54
N ASP A 95 0.59 8.02 6.64
CA ASP A 95 1.56 7.99 5.52
C ASP A 95 0.98 7.22 4.31
N TYR A 96 0.41 6.04 4.54
CA TYR A 96 -0.17 5.21 3.49
C TYR A 96 -1.34 5.88 2.78
N PHE A 97 -2.30 6.44 3.53
CA PHE A 97 -3.46 7.12 2.94
C PHE A 97 -3.06 8.39 2.20
N GLU A 98 -2.07 9.13 2.70
CA GLU A 98 -1.55 10.32 2.02
C GLU A 98 -0.88 9.94 0.69
N GLU A 99 -0.04 8.90 0.69
CA GLU A 99 0.64 8.40 -0.51
C GLU A 99 -0.38 7.90 -1.55
N LYS A 100 -1.36 7.09 -1.14
CA LYS A 100 -2.43 6.60 -2.03
C LYS A 100 -3.30 7.73 -2.56
N CYS A 101 -3.61 8.73 -1.74
CA CYS A 101 -4.31 9.93 -2.19
C CYS A 101 -3.51 10.67 -3.29
N LYS A 102 -2.20 10.85 -3.11
CA LYS A 102 -1.32 11.49 -4.10
C LYS A 102 -1.25 10.67 -5.40
N GLU A 103 -1.11 9.35 -5.29
CA GLU A 103 -1.10 8.42 -6.43
C GLU A 103 -2.40 8.54 -7.24
N LEU A 104 -3.55 8.43 -6.56
CA LEU A 104 -4.86 8.48 -7.19
C LEU A 104 -5.19 9.86 -7.78
N LYS A 105 -4.72 10.95 -7.16
CA LYS A 105 -4.80 12.30 -7.76
C LYS A 105 -4.04 12.39 -9.07
N ARG A 106 -2.83 11.81 -9.15
CA ARG A 106 -2.05 11.77 -10.40
C ARG A 106 -2.78 10.94 -11.45
N ARG A 107 -3.25 9.75 -11.07
CA ARG A 107 -4.02 8.86 -11.96
C ARG A 107 -5.28 9.56 -12.49
N TYR A 108 -6.07 10.17 -11.60
CA TYR A 108 -7.30 10.89 -11.96
C TYR A 108 -7.06 11.98 -13.02
N ARG A 109 -5.96 12.74 -12.93
CA ARG A 109 -5.60 13.76 -13.92
C ARG A 109 -5.27 13.18 -15.29
N THR A 110 -4.77 11.95 -15.34
CA THR A 110 -4.36 11.26 -16.58
C THR A 110 -5.45 10.39 -17.18
N THR A 111 -6.40 9.90 -16.37
CA THR A 111 -7.48 9.03 -16.83
C THR A 111 -8.51 9.83 -17.65
N LYS A 112 -8.80 9.36 -18.86
CA LYS A 112 -9.80 9.99 -19.73
C LYS A 112 -11.22 9.73 -19.22
N LYS A 113 -12.10 10.72 -19.37
CA LYS A 113 -13.55 10.53 -19.18
C LYS A 113 -14.09 9.53 -20.21
N PRO A 114 -15.09 8.70 -19.87
CA PRO A 114 -15.80 8.61 -18.58
C PRO A 114 -15.18 7.64 -17.55
N TYR A 115 -14.01 7.08 -17.84
CA TYR A 115 -13.35 6.04 -17.03
C TYR A 115 -12.74 6.59 -15.73
N ASP A 116 -12.70 7.92 -15.57
CA ASP A 116 -12.18 8.62 -14.39
C ASP A 116 -13.10 8.48 -13.17
N ARG A 117 -14.36 8.04 -13.35
CA ARG A 117 -15.35 7.99 -12.27
C ARG A 117 -14.94 7.10 -11.10
N GLU A 118 -14.43 5.90 -11.36
CA GLU A 118 -14.00 4.99 -10.28
C GLU A 118 -12.75 5.51 -9.58
N VAL A 119 -11.78 6.01 -10.37
CA VAL A 119 -10.56 6.63 -9.84
C VAL A 119 -10.91 7.83 -8.95
N LYS A 120 -11.91 8.63 -9.32
CA LYS A 120 -12.41 9.74 -8.51
C LYS A 120 -12.98 9.28 -7.17
N ILE A 121 -13.83 8.26 -7.18
CA ILE A 121 -14.47 7.72 -5.97
C ILE A 121 -13.41 7.18 -5.00
N ASP A 122 -12.45 6.41 -5.52
CA ASP A 122 -11.35 5.89 -4.71
C ASP A 122 -10.48 7.04 -4.19
N MET A 123 -10.10 7.99 -5.05
CA MET A 123 -9.31 9.16 -4.68
C MET A 123 -9.96 9.93 -3.53
N GLU A 124 -11.24 10.28 -3.66
CA GLU A 124 -11.98 11.02 -2.63
C GLU A 124 -12.01 10.26 -1.30
N SER A 125 -12.16 8.93 -1.35
CA SER A 125 -12.15 8.08 -0.15
C SER A 125 -10.81 8.07 0.56
N PHE A 126 -9.72 7.79 -0.17
CA PHE A 126 -8.37 7.78 0.39
C PHE A 126 -7.96 9.16 0.92
N CYS A 127 -8.21 10.22 0.14
CA CYS A 127 -7.88 11.58 0.53
C CYS A 127 -8.67 12.08 1.74
N ARG A 128 -9.92 11.64 1.90
CA ARG A 128 -10.73 11.99 3.07
C ARG A 128 -10.19 11.30 4.32
N VAL A 129 -9.96 9.99 4.26
CA VAL A 129 -9.53 9.21 5.42
C VAL A 129 -8.13 9.60 5.86
N GLY A 130 -7.22 9.90 4.93
CA GLY A 130 -5.87 10.39 5.27
C GLY A 130 -5.84 11.68 6.08
N ARG A 131 -6.90 12.52 6.03
CA ARG A 131 -7.00 13.75 6.84
C ARG A 131 -7.54 13.52 8.26
N LEU A 132 -7.97 12.30 8.57
CA LEU A 132 -8.59 11.95 9.86
C LEU A 132 -7.61 11.24 10.81
N PHE A 133 -6.40 10.96 10.33
CA PHE A 133 -5.26 10.47 11.09
C PHE A 133 -4.29 11.63 11.32
#